data_AF-A0A969AZ39-F1
#
_entry.id   AF-A0A969AZ39-F1
#
_cell.length_a   1.000
_cell.length_b   1.000
_cell.length_c   1.000
_cell.angle_alpha   90.00
_cell.angle_beta   90.00
_cell.angle_gamma   90.00
#
_symmetry.space_group_name_H-M   'P 1'
#
loop_
_entity.id
_entity.type
_entity.pdbx_description
1 polymer ?
#
loop_
_entity_poly.entity_id
_entity_poly.type
_entity_poly.pdbx_seq_one_letter_code
_entity_poly.pdbx_strand_id
1 'polypeptide(L)'
;MKDDPEYANGRIEKMKNKLGVDYDILLAGSTNELSKARALPMLNSIKSYPTTIFLDKAHKVRKIHTGFSGPGTGLYYDKYVEEFELIIEKLLAE
;
A
#
# COMPACT_ATOMS: atom_id res chain seq x y z
N MET A 1 -5.31 -23.59 5.64
CA MET A 1 -5.72 -22.32 6.27
C MET A 1 -5.38 -21.17 5.32
N LYS A 2 -6.10 -20.05 5.35
CA LYS A 2 -5.75 -18.88 4.50
C LYS A 2 -4.44 -18.20 4.91
N ASP A 3 -3.92 -18.57 6.08
CA ASP A 3 -2.65 -18.13 6.67
C ASP A 3 -1.43 -18.96 6.22
N ASP A 4 -1.63 -19.97 5.36
CA ASP A 4 -0.52 -20.79 4.87
C ASP A 4 0.31 -20.00 3.84
N PRO A 5 1.62 -19.76 4.08
CA PRO A 5 2.46 -18.95 3.21
C PRO A 5 2.55 -19.50 1.79
N GLU A 6 2.56 -20.83 1.60
CA GLU A 6 2.63 -21.44 0.27
C GLU A 6 1.36 -21.15 -0.53
N TYR A 7 0.20 -21.22 0.11
CA TYR A 7 -1.08 -20.89 -0.51
C TYR A 7 -1.20 -19.41 -0.90
N ALA A 8 -0.69 -18.51 -0.07
CA ALA A 8 -0.68 -17.07 -0.36
C ALA A 8 0.31 -16.72 -1.49
N ASN A 9 1.50 -17.32 -1.47
CA ASN A 9 2.55 -17.08 -2.47
C ASN A 9 2.09 -17.45 -3.88
N GLY A 10 1.42 -18.60 -4.06
CA GLY A 10 0.88 -18.99 -5.38
C GLY A 10 -0.10 -17.96 -5.97
N ARG A 11 -0.84 -17.24 -5.12
CA ARG A 11 -1.75 -16.16 -5.56
C ARG A 11 -1.02 -14.85 -5.83
N ILE A 12 -0.05 -14.51 -4.99
CA ILE A 12 0.80 -13.32 -5.19
C ILE A 12 1.51 -13.44 -6.54
N GLU A 13 2.13 -14.58 -6.83
CA GLU A 13 2.84 -14.80 -8.10
C GLU A 13 1.90 -14.75 -9.30
N LYS A 14 0.71 -15.35 -9.21
CA LYS A 14 -0.29 -15.25 -10.27
C LYS A 14 -0.73 -13.80 -10.51
N MET A 15 -0.90 -13.01 -9.44
CA MET A 15 -1.24 -11.59 -9.54
C MET A 15 -0.11 -10.77 -10.15
N LYS A 16 1.14 -10.98 -9.71
CA LYS A 16 2.33 -10.31 -10.25
C LYS A 16 2.44 -10.53 -11.76
N ASN A 17 2.33 -11.78 -12.20
CA ASN A 17 2.40 -12.14 -13.62
C ASN A 17 1.24 -11.56 -14.43
N LYS A 18 0.03 -11.53 -13.86
CA LYS A 18 -1.15 -10.99 -14.56
C LYS A 18 -1.11 -9.47 -14.71
N LEU A 19 -0.61 -8.77 -13.69
CA LEU A 19 -0.60 -7.30 -13.65
C LEU A 19 0.73 -6.69 -14.13
N GLY A 20 1.75 -7.51 -14.41
CA GLY A 20 3.08 -7.03 -14.81
C GLY A 20 3.78 -6.25 -13.70
N VAL A 21 3.58 -6.65 -12.44
CA VAL A 21 4.16 -5.97 -11.27
C VAL A 21 5.64 -6.33 -11.15
N ASP A 22 6.50 -5.32 -11.22
CA ASP A 22 7.97 -5.40 -11.16
C ASP A 22 8.54 -5.15 -9.75
N TYR A 23 7.72 -4.69 -8.82
CA TYR A 23 8.11 -4.47 -7.42
C TYR A 23 7.78 -5.67 -6.52
N ASP A 24 8.48 -5.72 -5.38
CA ASP A 24 8.29 -6.76 -4.38
C ASP A 24 6.91 -6.68 -3.72
N ILE A 25 6.29 -7.85 -3.55
CA ILE A 25 5.02 -8.00 -2.83
C ILE A 25 5.28 -8.84 -1.60
N LEU A 26 5.02 -8.24 -0.43
CA LEU A 26 5.23 -8.88 0.86
C LEU A 26 3.90 -9.34 1.48
N LEU A 27 3.89 -10.54 2.03
CA LEU A 27 2.75 -11.08 2.77
C LEU A 27 2.74 -10.51 4.20
N ALA A 28 1.88 -9.52 4.46
CA ALA A 28 1.73 -8.89 5.77
C ALA A 28 0.84 -9.67 6.77
N GLY A 29 0.74 -10.99 6.60
CA GLY A 29 -0.11 -11.86 7.43
C GLY A 29 -1.59 -11.87 7.02
N SER A 30 -2.43 -12.38 7.93
CA SER A 30 -3.86 -12.60 7.70
C SER A 30 -4.74 -11.45 8.22
N THR A 31 -6.05 -11.57 8.02
CA THR A 31 -7.03 -10.51 8.34
C THR A 31 -7.17 -10.22 9.84
N ASN A 32 -6.62 -11.06 10.71
CA ASN A 32 -6.67 -10.87 12.16
C ASN A 32 -5.84 -9.65 12.60
N GLU A 33 -6.41 -8.82 13.49
CA GLU A 33 -5.78 -7.57 13.96
C GLU A 33 -4.38 -7.80 14.57
N LEU A 34 -4.19 -8.89 15.30
CA LEU A 34 -2.90 -9.28 15.88
C LEU A 34 -1.83 -9.51 14.81
N SER A 35 -2.20 -10.04 13.64
CA SER A 35 -1.25 -10.26 12.53
C SER A 35 -0.89 -8.95 11.85
N LYS A 36 -1.84 -8.03 11.68
CA LYS A 36 -1.60 -6.69 11.11
C LYS A 36 -0.70 -5.85 12.02
N ALA A 37 -0.97 -5.85 13.33
CA ALA A 37 -0.17 -5.13 14.32
C ALA A 37 1.28 -5.66 14.40
N ARG A 38 1.48 -6.97 14.22
CA ARG A 38 2.82 -7.57 14.13
C ARG A 38 3.56 -7.20 12.83
N ALA A 39 2.86 -7.20 11.71
CA ALA A 39 3.47 -6.91 10.41
C ALA A 39 3.81 -5.43 10.23
N LEU A 40 3.00 -4.53 10.80
CA LEU A 40 3.14 -3.08 10.67
C LEU A 40 3.03 -2.39 12.05
N PRO A 41 3.97 -2.65 12.99
CA PRO A 41 3.89 -2.14 14.37
C PRO A 41 4.01 -0.61 14.44
N MET A 42 4.57 0.02 13.41
CA MET A 42 4.66 1.46 13.28
C MET A 42 3.32 2.15 12.98
N LEU A 43 2.26 1.40 12.70
CA LEU A 43 0.93 1.91 12.42
C LEU A 43 0.00 1.54 13.58
N ASN A 44 -0.59 2.55 14.23
CA ASN A 44 -1.57 2.32 15.30
C ASN A 44 -2.78 1.46 14.86
N SER A 45 -3.16 1.53 13.57
CA SER A 45 -4.13 0.64 12.92
C SER A 45 -4.34 1.06 11.46
N ILE A 46 -4.43 0.09 10.53
CA ILE A 46 -4.96 0.34 9.18
C ILE A 46 -6.48 0.37 9.28
N LYS A 47 -7.07 1.56 9.22
CA LYS A 47 -8.51 1.77 9.41
C LYS A 47 -9.35 1.39 8.19
N SER A 48 -8.82 1.60 6.98
CA SER A 48 -9.53 1.28 5.73
C SER A 48 -8.58 0.85 4.62
N TYR A 49 -9.15 0.22 3.58
CA TYR A 49 -8.42 -0.21 2.39
C TYR A 49 -8.94 0.50 1.13
N PRO A 50 -8.09 0.71 0.12
CA PRO A 50 -6.63 0.58 0.18
C PRO A 50 -6.01 1.69 1.05
N THR A 51 -4.80 1.46 1.55
CA THR A 51 -3.99 2.47 2.25
C THR A 51 -2.62 2.53 1.60
N THR A 52 -2.18 3.74 1.25
CA THR A 52 -0.88 4.04 0.65
C THR A 52 -0.04 4.77 1.68
N ILE A 53 1.21 4.32 1.88
CA ILE A 53 2.15 4.90 2.83
C ILE A 53 3.34 5.43 2.04
N PHE A 54 3.65 6.71 2.21
CA PHE A 54 4.78 7.37 1.56
C PHE A 54 5.95 7.45 2.55
N LEU A 55 7.10 6.95 2.12
CA LEU A 55 8.33 6.94 2.91
C LEU A 55 9.39 7.84 2.24
N ASP A 56 10.22 8.50 3.05
CA ASP A 56 11.43 9.19 2.54
C ASP A 56 12.62 8.22 2.39
N LYS A 57 13.75 8.73 1.88
CA LYS A 57 15.02 7.98 1.74
C LYS A 57 15.60 7.49 3.06
N ALA A 58 15.15 8.04 4.20
CA ALA A 58 15.53 7.61 5.54
C ALA A 58 14.51 6.63 6.16
N HIS A 59 13.60 6.09 5.35
CA HIS A 59 12.52 5.17 5.74
C HIS A 59 11.56 5.74 6.78
N LYS A 60 11.41 7.06 6.86
CA LYS A 60 10.42 7.69 7.73
C LYS A 60 9.11 7.88 6.99
N VAL A 61 8.00 7.67 7.69
CA VAL A 61 6.66 7.91 7.16
C VAL A 61 6.42 9.42 7.01
N ARG A 62 6.07 9.84 5.80
CA ARG A 62 5.83 11.25 5.44
C ARG A 62 4.36 11.57 5.24
N LYS A 63 3.61 10.62 4.65
CA LYS A 63 2.15 10.73 4.50
C LYS A 63 1.54 9.33 4.49
N ILE A 64 0.33 9.23 5.01
CA ILE A 64 -0.54 8.05 4.89
C ILE A 64 -1.81 8.53 4.21
N HIS A 65 -2.17 7.88 3.09
CA HIS A 65 -3.42 8.11 2.38
C HIS A 65 -4.30 6.87 2.52
N THR A 66 -5.55 7.06 2.90
CA THR A 66 -6.52 5.98 3.10
C THR A 66 -7.74 6.21 2.24
N GLY A 67 -8.14 5.19 1.50
CA GLY A 67 -9.19 5.26 0.50
C GLY A 67 -8.63 5.23 -0.92
N PHE A 68 -9.53 5.28 -1.90
CA PHE A 68 -9.20 5.30 -3.31
C PHE A 68 -10.18 6.19 -4.05
N SER A 69 -9.68 7.28 -4.62
CA SER A 69 -10.38 8.06 -5.63
C SER A 69 -9.98 7.50 -6.98
N GLY A 70 -10.86 6.71 -7.61
CA GLY A 70 -10.61 6.17 -8.96
C GLY A 70 -11.07 7.13 -10.07
N PRO A 71 -10.74 6.85 -11.35
CA PRO A 71 -11.07 7.74 -12.48
C PRO A 71 -12.56 8.10 -12.59
N GLY A 72 -13.47 7.24 -12.10
CA GLY A 72 -14.91 7.51 -12.07
C GLY A 72 -15.35 8.58 -11.05
N THR A 73 -14.45 9.07 -10.19
CA THR A 73 -14.76 10.11 -9.19
C THR A 73 -14.54 11.54 -9.70
N GLY A 74 -14.13 11.70 -10.97
CA GLY A 74 -13.96 13.00 -11.62
C GLY A 74 -12.95 13.89 -10.90
N LEU A 75 -13.37 15.08 -10.46
CA LEU A 75 -12.50 16.07 -9.81
C LEU A 75 -11.72 15.53 -8.59
N TYR A 76 -12.26 14.52 -7.88
CA TYR A 76 -11.56 13.91 -6.75
C TYR A 76 -10.39 13.03 -7.19
N TYR A 77 -10.46 12.42 -8.38
CA TYR A 77 -9.35 11.72 -9.00
C TYR A 77 -8.24 12.70 -9.40
N ASP A 78 -8.59 13.79 -10.08
CA ASP A 78 -7.63 14.78 -10.55
C ASP A 78 -6.84 15.38 -9.37
N LYS A 79 -7.55 15.76 -8.29
CA LYS A 79 -6.92 16.22 -7.05
C LYS A 79 -6.03 15.16 -6.40
N TYR A 80 -6.45 13.90 -6.43
CA TYR A 80 -5.64 12.80 -5.89
C TYR A 80 -4.34 12.64 -6.69
N VAL A 81 -4.40 12.68 -8.02
CA VAL A 81 -3.22 12.59 -8.89
C VAL A 81 -2.26 13.76 -8.64
N GLU A 82 -2.78 14.99 -8.61
CA GLU A 82 -1.98 16.19 -8.34
C GLU A 82 -1.30 16.11 -6.96
N GLU A 83 -2.06 15.76 -5.91
CA GLU A 83 -1.48 15.57 -4.58
C GLU A 83 -0.43 14.46 -4.54
N PHE A 84 -0.66 13.37 -5.25
CA PHE A 84 0.26 12.24 -5.32
C PHE A 84 1.59 12.66 -5.93
N GLU A 85 1.55 13.28 -7.12
CA GLU A 85 2.74 13.74 -7.85
C GLU A 85 3.55 14.73 -7.00
N LEU A 86 2.89 15.72 -6.38
CA LEU A 86 3.54 16.70 -5.51
C LEU A 86 4.23 16.07 -4.30
N ILE A 87 3.69 14.99 -3.72
CA ILE A 87 4.36 14.28 -2.62
C ILE A 87 5.63 13.61 -3.15
N ILE A 88 5.52 12.88 -4.27
CA ILE A 88 6.66 12.14 -4.83
C ILE A 88 7.78 13.10 -5.21
N GLU A 89 7.48 14.21 -5.88
CA GLU A 89 8.49 15.23 -6.24
C GLU A 89 9.21 15.78 -5.00
N LYS A 90 8.46 16.09 -3.93
CA LYS A 90 9.07 16.54 -2.66
C LYS A 90 10.00 15.49 -2.06
N LEU A 91 9.60 14.21 -2.06
CA LEU A 91 10.42 13.13 -1.51
C LEU A 91 11.65 12.82 -2.36
N LEU A 92 11.59 13.06 -3.67
CA LEU A 92 12.74 12.92 -4.57
C LEU A 92 13.77 14.03 -4.36
N ALA A 93 13.30 15.25 -4.07
CA ALA A 93 14.13 16.44 -3.84
C ALA A 93 14.79 16.49 -2.45
N GLU A 94 14.28 15.73 -1.46
CA GLU A 94 14.89 15.52 -0.13
C GLU A 94 16.12 14.60 -0.19
#